data_AF-A0A947K437-F1
#
_entry.id   AF-A0A947K437-F1
#
_cell.length_a   1.000
_cell.length_b   1.000
_cell.length_c   1.000
_cell.angle_alpha   90.00
_cell.angle_beta   90.00
_cell.angle_gamma   90.00
#
_symmetry.space_group_name_H-M   'P 1'
#
loop_
_entity.id
_entity.type
_entity.pdbx_description
1 polymer ?
#
loop_
_entity_poly.entity_id
_entity_poly.type
_entity_poly.pdbx_seq_one_letter_code
_entity_poly.pdbx_strand_id
1 'polypeptide(L)'
;MINKVSQRSLIHPYGQVQRTRYKVLQDFRARNCLPARDNLFASDLDRATRLSPKKYQRLAEILQFAAKGRPAKVRVYLPLLDLEKVPLEDIPLAEFRTYVRVLKLDLRPILRIRARFRERNREQEIYPKSLPAAALIENQQTAATEITKETPPAQRVREKYLPETRLIRLRRVDDEGHRIRLTLELIRNPYSRLSEQSDEIVADLFRAFANAWEAVVGRELEEGFYKNYIREKYWKKAEKLAILRRAGSNEILGFAAMTREEINGEPLFCLAGTVLHPVVQGLRLSVKLNQMLVVEAWRQNAHLIGGKLPLVVRTASPRVLGSLGPLENLFPNPLVPEAKPEPERIALLADLAARWTPGLEFDSRFSVSRAALTKGVGGLIYEEGQVQHYRDRRVNDFCRENLDYEAGDLFMISGDFSRRTIFKMFLKKIFRTTGSWWRRQFINVHRWLTQIF
;
A
#
# COMPACT_ATOMS: atom_id res chain seq x y z
N MET A 1 53.65 59.08 -19.12
CA MET A 1 52.72 59.90 -18.33
C MET A 1 51.53 59.04 -17.93
N ILE A 2 51.31 58.94 -16.62
CA ILE A 2 50.25 58.16 -15.97
C ILE A 2 48.93 58.92 -16.15
N ASN A 3 47.88 58.25 -16.64
CA ASN A 3 46.51 58.77 -16.51
C ASN A 3 45.59 57.79 -15.80
N LYS A 4 45.24 58.23 -14.59
CA LYS A 4 44.27 57.81 -13.58
C LYS A 4 43.35 56.64 -13.90
N VAL A 5 43.57 55.58 -13.12
CA VAL A 5 42.56 54.64 -12.63
C VAL A 5 41.38 55.42 -12.02
N SER A 6 40.19 55.29 -12.63
CA SER A 6 38.92 55.53 -11.95
C SER A 6 38.35 54.18 -11.52
N GLN A 7 38.45 53.87 -10.23
CA GLN A 7 37.70 52.78 -9.62
C GLN A 7 36.20 53.12 -9.69
N ARG A 8 35.52 52.69 -10.75
CA ARG A 8 34.08 52.45 -10.68
C ARG A 8 33.89 51.03 -10.17
N SER A 9 33.56 50.94 -8.90
CA SER A 9 33.05 49.74 -8.24
C SER A 9 31.86 49.19 -9.04
N LEU A 10 32.11 48.12 -9.81
CA LEU A 10 31.06 47.26 -10.33
C LEU A 10 30.42 46.56 -9.13
N ILE A 11 29.41 47.19 -8.53
CA ILE A 11 28.51 46.53 -7.60
C ILE A 11 27.77 45.47 -8.43
N HIS A 12 28.22 44.22 -8.31
CA HIS A 12 27.55 43.08 -8.93
C HIS A 12 26.07 43.08 -8.53
N PRO A 13 25.11 42.95 -9.47
CA PRO A 13 23.68 42.99 -9.18
C PRO A 13 23.23 41.92 -8.16
N TYR A 14 24.01 40.85 -8.01
CA TYR A 14 23.82 39.84 -6.96
C TYR A 14 24.06 40.37 -5.53
N GLY A 15 25.01 41.29 -5.34
CA GLY A 15 25.33 41.87 -4.03
C GLY A 15 24.25 42.84 -3.55
N GLN A 16 23.65 43.62 -4.45
CA GLN A 16 22.50 44.49 -4.11
C GLN A 16 21.26 43.66 -3.76
N VAL A 17 20.96 42.60 -4.51
CA VAL A 17 19.81 41.73 -4.21
C VAL A 17 19.99 41.00 -2.86
N GLN A 18 21.19 40.52 -2.54
CA GLN A 18 21.44 39.89 -1.24
C GLN A 18 21.39 40.88 -0.07
N ARG A 19 21.95 42.10 -0.22
CA ARG A 19 21.88 43.15 0.81
C ARG A 19 20.44 43.61 1.07
N THR A 20 19.62 43.78 0.04
CA THR A 20 18.20 44.14 0.20
C THR A 20 17.41 43.01 0.86
N ARG A 21 17.71 41.74 0.55
CA ARG A 21 17.09 40.57 1.19
C ARG A 21 17.44 40.45 2.68
N TYR A 22 18.71 40.68 3.02
CA TYR A 22 19.18 40.66 4.42
C TYR A 22 18.61 41.82 5.24
N LYS A 23 18.54 43.02 4.66
CA LYS A 23 18.02 44.22 5.34
C LYS A 23 16.53 44.09 5.66
N VAL A 24 15.71 43.56 4.74
CA VAL A 24 14.27 43.31 4.98
C VAL A 24 14.04 42.31 6.12
N LEU A 25 14.90 41.28 6.25
CA LEU A 25 14.79 40.29 7.32
C LEU A 25 15.30 40.82 8.67
N GLN A 26 16.33 41.66 8.69
CA GLN A 26 16.77 42.36 9.91
C GLN A 26 15.74 43.40 10.37
N ASP A 27 15.15 44.17 9.46
CA ASP A 27 14.08 45.12 9.78
C ASP A 27 12.83 44.38 10.31
N PHE A 28 12.56 43.17 9.84
CA PHE A 28 11.49 42.31 10.37
C PHE A 28 11.78 41.80 11.79
N ARG A 29 13.06 41.51 12.09
CA ARG A 29 13.53 41.13 13.42
C ARG A 29 13.50 42.30 14.40
N ALA A 30 13.72 43.52 13.91
CA ALA A 30 13.74 44.74 14.72
C ALA A 30 12.34 45.32 15.01
N ARG A 31 11.35 45.09 14.14
CA ARG A 31 10.02 45.74 14.22
C ARG A 31 8.88 44.87 14.75
N ASN A 32 9.10 43.58 15.00
CA ASN A 32 8.07 42.68 15.51
C ASN A 32 8.55 41.92 16.74
N CYS A 33 7.71 41.90 17.76
CA CYS A 33 7.88 41.31 19.09
C CYS A 33 8.02 39.77 19.07
N LEU A 34 9.03 39.23 18.39
CA LEU A 34 9.53 37.91 18.70
C LEU A 34 10.53 38.08 19.84
N PRO A 35 10.22 37.63 21.07
CA PRO A 35 11.18 37.69 22.16
C PRO A 35 12.49 37.04 21.69
N ALA A 36 13.60 37.71 21.96
CA ALA A 36 14.93 37.46 21.41
C ALA A 36 15.59 36.16 21.88
N ARG A 37 14.80 35.11 22.15
CA ARG A 37 15.30 33.77 22.44
C ARG A 37 14.73 32.79 21.41
N ASP A 38 15.65 32.39 20.52
CA ASP A 38 15.67 31.08 19.87
C ASP A 38 14.70 30.77 18.72
N ASN A 39 14.46 31.66 17.75
CA ASN A 39 13.62 31.28 16.60
C ASN A 39 14.05 31.85 15.24
N LEU A 40 15.33 31.74 14.89
CA LEU A 40 15.82 31.62 13.50
C LEU A 40 17.36 31.52 13.54
N PHE A 41 17.90 30.35 13.22
CA PHE A 41 19.35 30.18 13.17
C PHE A 41 19.92 30.86 11.93
N ALA A 42 21.18 31.31 11.98
CA ALA A 42 21.87 31.87 10.82
C ALA A 42 21.83 30.93 9.60
N SER A 43 21.75 29.61 9.83
CA SER A 43 21.61 28.59 8.81
C SER A 43 20.25 28.59 8.08
N ASP A 44 19.18 29.08 8.71
CA ASP A 44 17.85 29.13 8.09
C ASP A 44 17.73 30.33 7.16
N LEU A 45 18.37 31.44 7.53
CA LEU A 45 18.58 32.60 6.67
C LEU A 45 19.42 32.22 5.44
N ASP A 46 20.49 31.44 5.64
CA ASP A 46 21.37 30.98 4.56
C ASP A 46 20.73 29.92 3.64
N ARG A 47 19.68 29.22 4.11
CA ARG A 47 18.85 28.36 3.24
C ARG A 47 17.83 29.17 2.46
N ALA A 48 17.26 30.22 3.06
CA ALA A 48 16.32 31.10 2.38
C ALA A 48 16.99 31.86 1.23
N THR A 49 18.25 32.27 1.37
CA THR A 49 19.02 32.95 0.30
C THR A 49 19.27 32.08 -0.93
N ARG A 50 19.22 30.74 -0.78
CA ARG A 50 19.38 29.76 -1.87
C ARG A 50 18.08 29.44 -2.61
N LEU A 51 16.94 29.96 -2.15
CA LEU A 51 15.68 29.85 -2.87
C LEU A 51 15.71 30.69 -4.14
N SER A 52 15.15 30.15 -5.22
CA SER A 52 14.99 30.93 -6.46
C SER A 52 14.18 32.21 -6.19
N PRO A 53 14.43 33.31 -6.91
CA PRO A 53 13.82 34.61 -6.61
C PRO A 53 12.29 34.57 -6.46
N LYS A 54 11.63 33.79 -7.32
CA LYS A 54 10.17 33.57 -7.28
C LYS A 54 9.69 32.84 -6.03
N LYS A 55 10.47 31.88 -5.52
CA LYS A 55 10.15 31.15 -4.27
C LYS A 55 10.42 32.00 -3.03
N TYR A 56 11.49 32.79 -3.05
CA TYR A 56 11.84 33.71 -1.98
C TYR A 56 10.79 34.82 -1.81
N GLN A 57 10.35 35.43 -2.92
CA GLN A 57 9.34 36.49 -2.92
C GLN A 57 7.99 35.97 -2.36
N ARG A 58 7.60 34.75 -2.74
CA ARG A 58 6.40 34.08 -2.20
C ARG A 58 6.51 33.80 -0.69
N LEU A 59 7.68 33.40 -0.21
CA LEU A 59 7.92 33.19 1.22
C LEU A 59 7.83 34.51 2.00
N ALA A 60 8.42 35.59 1.47
CA ALA A 60 8.38 36.92 2.09
C ALA A 60 6.95 37.48 2.17
N GLU A 61 6.16 37.35 1.09
CA GLU A 61 4.74 37.73 1.07
C GLU A 61 3.93 36.96 2.13
N ILE A 62 4.16 35.64 2.26
CA ILE A 62 3.45 34.80 3.24
C ILE A 62 3.81 35.17 4.67
N LEU A 63 5.09 35.45 4.96
CA LEU A 63 5.54 35.88 6.28
C LEU A 63 4.98 37.27 6.64
N GLN A 64 4.91 38.20 5.69
CA GLN A 64 4.24 39.49 5.88
C GLN A 64 2.73 39.33 6.12
N PHE A 65 2.07 38.38 5.44
CA PHE A 65 0.65 38.08 5.65
C PHE A 65 0.39 37.47 7.03
N ALA A 66 1.25 36.58 7.50
CA ALA A 66 1.15 35.97 8.83
C ALA A 66 1.39 36.98 9.95
N ALA A 67 2.37 37.89 9.81
CA ALA A 67 2.64 38.94 10.77
C ALA A 67 1.49 39.98 10.90
N LYS A 68 0.59 40.05 9.90
CA LYS A 68 -0.63 40.88 9.95
C LYS A 68 -1.83 40.15 10.56
N GLY A 69 -1.62 39.02 11.24
CA GLY A 69 -2.67 38.30 11.98
C GLY A 69 -3.69 37.56 11.10
N ARG A 70 -3.40 37.34 9.80
CA ARG A 70 -4.30 36.61 8.89
C ARG A 70 -3.83 35.16 8.71
N PRO A 71 -4.75 34.16 8.70
CA PRO A 71 -4.39 32.76 8.57
C PRO A 71 -3.89 32.45 7.14
N ALA A 72 -2.57 32.30 6.99
CA ALA A 72 -1.96 31.80 5.76
C ALA A 72 -1.99 30.27 5.73
N LYS A 73 -2.10 29.64 4.56
CA LYS A 73 -2.04 28.16 4.42
C LYS A 73 -0.62 27.66 4.71
N VAL A 74 -0.32 27.40 6.00
CA VAL A 74 0.94 26.86 6.58
C VAL A 74 1.27 25.42 6.12
N ARG A 75 0.62 24.89 5.07
CA ARG A 75 0.80 23.50 4.62
C ARG A 75 2.19 23.19 4.06
N VAL A 76 2.98 24.20 3.71
CA VAL A 76 4.31 24.03 3.10
C VAL A 76 5.46 24.12 4.13
N TYR A 77 5.21 24.67 5.32
CA TYR A 77 6.26 25.00 6.30
C TYR A 77 6.24 24.17 7.60
N LEU A 78 5.17 23.39 7.83
CA LEU A 78 5.08 22.43 8.94
C LEU A 78 6.28 21.47 9.09
N PRO A 79 6.97 21.01 8.02
CA PRO A 79 8.11 20.11 8.17
C PRO A 79 9.37 20.77 8.78
N LEU A 80 9.40 22.09 8.95
CA LEU A 80 10.56 22.84 9.45
C LEU A 80 10.44 23.26 10.92
N LEU A 81 9.24 23.19 11.50
CA LEU A 81 9.00 23.50 12.89
C LEU A 81 8.89 22.16 13.62
N ASP A 82 9.83 21.89 14.51
CA ASP A 82 9.96 20.63 15.24
C ASP A 82 8.74 20.45 16.19
N LEU A 83 7.62 19.97 15.64
CA LEU A 83 6.28 19.99 16.27
C LEU A 83 6.19 19.21 17.58
N GLU A 84 7.17 18.34 17.87
CA GLU A 84 7.27 17.62 19.14
C GLU A 84 7.56 18.56 20.32
N LYS A 85 8.03 19.78 20.05
CA LYS A 85 8.34 20.81 21.06
C LYS A 85 7.23 21.85 21.21
N VAL A 86 6.16 21.75 20.43
CA VAL A 86 5.00 22.65 20.57
C VAL A 86 4.08 22.04 21.63
N PRO A 87 3.84 22.72 22.76
CA PRO A 87 2.89 22.23 23.75
C PRO A 87 1.48 22.29 23.15
N LEU A 88 1.03 21.17 22.57
CA LEU A 88 -0.30 21.02 21.96
C LEU A 88 -1.44 21.12 22.99
N GLU A 89 -1.06 21.17 24.26
CA GLU A 89 -1.89 21.24 25.46
C GLU A 89 -2.61 22.58 25.56
N ASP A 90 -1.95 23.66 25.10
CA ASP A 90 -2.42 25.04 25.20
C ASP A 90 -3.32 25.47 24.03
N ILE A 91 -3.52 24.61 23.03
CA ILE A 91 -4.36 24.93 21.87
C ILE A 91 -5.85 24.72 22.21
N PRO A 92 -6.71 25.76 22.11
CA PRO A 92 -8.14 25.65 22.35
C PRO A 92 -8.78 24.55 21.48
N LEU A 93 -9.72 23.79 22.07
CA LEU A 93 -10.26 22.55 21.47
C LEU A 93 -10.94 22.78 20.11
N ALA A 94 -11.57 23.95 19.92
CA ALA A 94 -12.22 24.33 18.67
C ALA A 94 -11.20 24.50 17.52
N GLU A 95 -10.05 25.09 17.82
CA GLU A 95 -8.96 25.27 16.87
C GLU A 95 -8.24 23.96 16.60
N PHE A 96 -8.01 23.15 17.64
CA PHE A 96 -7.38 21.84 17.53
C PHE A 96 -8.15 20.89 16.59
N ARG A 97 -9.50 20.88 16.66
CA ARG A 97 -10.36 20.10 15.74
C ARG A 97 -10.22 20.56 14.30
N THR A 98 -10.06 21.86 14.09
CA THR A 98 -9.84 22.46 12.77
C THR A 98 -8.47 22.07 12.21
N TYR A 99 -7.42 22.10 13.02
CA TYR A 99 -6.08 21.63 12.65
C TYR A 99 -6.06 20.15 12.26
N VAL A 100 -6.70 19.28 13.05
CA VAL A 100 -6.81 17.85 12.76
C VAL A 100 -7.53 17.60 11.42
N ARG A 101 -8.63 18.30 11.18
CA ARG A 101 -9.42 18.16 9.94
C ARG A 101 -8.64 18.62 8.71
N VAL A 102 -7.85 19.68 8.86
CA VAL A 102 -7.03 20.25 7.78
C VAL A 102 -5.75 19.43 7.54
N LEU A 103 -5.15 18.86 8.59
CA LEU A 103 -3.89 18.11 8.51
C LEU A 103 -4.07 16.60 8.30
N LYS A 104 -5.29 16.07 8.42
CA LYS A 104 -5.62 14.64 8.27
C LYS A 104 -4.76 13.71 9.16
N LEU A 105 -4.46 14.14 10.38
CA LEU A 105 -3.70 13.34 11.35
C LEU A 105 -4.58 12.19 11.90
N ASP A 106 -4.00 11.00 12.13
CA ASP A 106 -4.71 9.92 12.83
C ASP A 106 -4.86 10.31 14.30
N LEU A 107 -6.10 10.57 14.71
CA LEU A 107 -6.46 11.07 16.02
C LEU A 107 -6.26 10.07 17.15
N ARG A 108 -6.18 8.76 16.85
CA ARG A 108 -6.24 7.71 17.87
C ARG A 108 -5.11 7.73 18.90
N PRO A 109 -3.82 7.96 18.54
CA PRO A 109 -2.75 8.04 19.53
C PRO A 109 -2.89 9.28 20.42
N ILE A 110 -3.28 10.41 19.84
CA ILE A 110 -3.32 11.71 20.52
C ILE A 110 -4.55 11.80 21.44
N LEU A 111 -5.70 11.28 21.01
CA LEU A 111 -6.88 11.17 21.87
C LEU A 111 -6.66 10.21 23.04
N ARG A 112 -5.85 9.15 22.89
CA ARG A 112 -5.46 8.27 24.00
C ARG A 112 -4.57 8.98 25.02
N ILE A 113 -3.63 9.82 24.56
CA ILE A 113 -2.78 10.64 25.43
C ILE A 113 -3.64 11.64 26.21
N ARG A 114 -4.55 12.37 25.53
CA ARG A 114 -5.47 13.31 26.19
C ARG A 114 -6.48 12.63 27.11
N ALA A 115 -6.95 11.42 26.79
CA ALA A 115 -7.85 10.65 27.66
C ALA A 115 -7.15 10.23 28.96
N ARG A 116 -5.92 9.70 28.88
CA ARG A 116 -5.09 9.36 30.05
C ARG A 116 -4.77 10.57 30.92
N PHE A 117 -4.58 11.73 30.31
CA PHE A 117 -4.34 12.98 31.04
C PHE A 117 -5.61 13.50 31.75
N ARG A 118 -6.78 13.37 31.10
CA ARG A 118 -8.08 13.68 31.72
C ARG A 118 -8.45 12.70 32.84
N GLU A 119 -8.07 11.43 32.73
CA GLU A 119 -8.23 10.45 33.82
C GLU A 119 -7.34 10.80 35.00
N ARG A 120 -6.05 11.12 34.77
CA ARG A 120 -5.14 11.61 35.82
C ARG A 120 -5.62 12.89 36.51
N ASN A 121 -6.21 13.82 35.77
CA ASN A 121 -6.73 15.06 36.35
C ASN A 121 -8.11 14.87 37.01
N ARG A 122 -8.92 13.91 36.54
CA ARG A 122 -10.18 13.52 37.21
C ARG A 122 -9.95 12.84 38.55
N GLU A 123 -8.87 12.08 38.70
CA GLU A 123 -8.49 11.47 39.98
C GLU A 123 -8.09 12.52 41.03
N GLN A 124 -7.76 13.75 40.62
CA GLN A 124 -7.44 14.87 41.52
C GLN A 124 -8.65 15.74 41.91
N GLU A 125 -9.83 15.53 41.30
CA GLU A 125 -11.06 16.28 41.58
C GLU A 125 -12.18 15.35 42.07
N ILE A 126 -11.98 14.76 43.25
CA ILE A 126 -13.01 13.99 43.96
C ILE A 126 -13.77 14.93 44.92
N TYR A 127 -14.96 15.37 44.44
CA TYR A 127 -16.18 15.88 45.12
C TYR A 127 -16.19 17.25 45.84
N PRO A 128 -17.38 17.91 46.01
CA PRO A 128 -18.70 17.75 45.38
C PRO A 128 -19.43 19.06 44.97
N LYS A 129 -20.48 18.97 44.13
CA LYS A 129 -21.85 19.46 44.41
C LYS A 129 -22.81 19.21 43.23
N SER A 130 -24.09 19.12 43.57
CA SER A 130 -25.16 18.31 42.99
C SER A 130 -26.20 19.08 42.15
N LEU A 131 -26.74 18.37 41.14
CA LEU A 131 -28.11 18.42 40.55
C LEU A 131 -28.60 19.70 39.82
N PRO A 132 -29.70 19.66 39.03
CA PRO A 132 -30.42 18.52 38.43
C PRO A 132 -30.71 18.66 36.91
N ALA A 133 -31.22 17.57 36.33
CA ALA A 133 -31.72 17.44 34.98
C ALA A 133 -33.11 18.08 34.77
N ALA A 134 -33.29 18.82 33.68
CA ALA A 134 -34.55 18.97 32.95
C ALA A 134 -34.33 19.76 31.63
N ALA A 135 -35.17 19.47 30.64
CA ALA A 135 -35.41 20.21 29.39
C ALA A 135 -34.46 19.97 28.20
N LEU A 136 -34.92 19.16 27.24
CA LEU A 136 -34.95 19.52 25.80
C LEU A 136 -35.61 18.39 24.99
N ILE A 137 -36.94 18.42 24.98
CA ILE A 137 -37.78 17.92 23.89
C ILE A 137 -38.28 19.16 23.15
N GLU A 138 -38.50 19.03 21.83
CA GLU A 138 -38.99 20.03 20.87
C GLU A 138 -37.94 20.90 20.18
N ASN A 139 -37.52 20.43 18.99
CA ASN A 139 -37.56 21.23 17.75
C ASN A 139 -36.90 20.45 16.61
N GLN A 140 -37.66 19.53 16.00
CA GLN A 140 -37.35 19.01 14.67
C GLN A 140 -38.64 18.81 13.89
N GLN A 141 -39.19 19.89 13.37
CA GLN A 141 -40.14 19.85 12.26
C GLN A 141 -40.18 21.22 11.61
N THR A 142 -39.75 21.25 10.35
CA THR A 142 -39.97 22.24 9.27
C THR A 142 -38.67 22.77 8.66
N ALA A 143 -38.30 22.16 7.52
CA ALA A 143 -37.75 22.83 6.34
C ALA A 143 -37.16 21.76 5.40
N ALA A 144 -37.95 21.29 4.44
CA ALA A 144 -37.45 20.87 3.13
C ALA A 144 -38.63 20.48 2.22
N THR A 145 -39.25 21.49 1.61
CA THR A 145 -40.00 21.30 0.38
C THR A 145 -39.32 22.15 -0.70
N GLU A 146 -39.22 21.55 -1.89
CA GLU A 146 -38.94 22.16 -3.20
C GLU A 146 -37.48 22.55 -3.51
N ILE A 147 -36.84 21.74 -4.37
CA ILE A 147 -36.53 22.12 -5.77
C ILE A 147 -36.28 20.80 -6.53
N THR A 148 -37.25 20.45 -7.37
CA THR A 148 -37.18 19.43 -8.41
C THR A 148 -36.46 20.03 -9.62
N LYS A 149 -35.27 19.52 -9.95
CA LYS A 149 -34.77 19.51 -11.33
C LYS A 149 -34.45 18.07 -11.68
N GLU A 150 -35.27 17.52 -12.55
CA GLU A 150 -35.20 16.16 -13.06
C GLU A 150 -33.83 15.91 -13.72
N THR A 151 -32.95 15.27 -12.98
CA THR A 151 -31.96 14.38 -13.59
C THR A 151 -32.65 13.02 -13.65
N PRO A 152 -32.75 12.34 -14.81
CA PRO A 152 -33.35 11.01 -14.84
C PRO A 152 -32.66 10.16 -13.78
N PRO A 153 -33.39 9.43 -12.93
CA PRO A 153 -32.77 8.65 -11.88
C PRO A 153 -31.85 7.66 -12.59
N ALA A 154 -30.54 7.88 -12.46
CA ALA A 154 -29.54 6.90 -12.88
C ALA A 154 -30.03 5.57 -12.30
N GLN A 155 -30.45 4.65 -13.17
CA GLN A 155 -30.86 3.31 -12.77
C GLN A 155 -29.76 2.83 -11.84
N ARG A 156 -30.07 2.78 -10.53
CA ARG A 156 -29.13 2.27 -9.54
C ARG A 156 -29.02 0.80 -9.88
N VAL A 157 -28.03 0.45 -10.69
CA VAL A 157 -27.57 -0.92 -10.89
C VAL A 157 -27.42 -1.47 -9.47
N ARG A 158 -28.30 -2.39 -9.08
CA ARG A 158 -28.20 -3.04 -7.78
C ARG A 158 -26.86 -3.76 -7.80
N GLU A 159 -25.92 -3.25 -7.00
CA GLU A 159 -24.60 -3.85 -6.87
C GLU A 159 -24.81 -5.32 -6.44
N LYS A 160 -24.45 -6.25 -7.31
CA LYS A 160 -24.58 -7.69 -7.05
C LYS A 160 -23.41 -8.11 -6.18
N TYR A 161 -23.55 -7.89 -4.88
CA TYR A 161 -22.62 -8.43 -3.89
C TYR A 161 -22.99 -9.87 -3.57
N LEU A 162 -21.99 -10.74 -3.51
CA LEU A 162 -22.21 -12.11 -3.06
C LEU A 162 -22.53 -12.11 -1.54
N PRO A 163 -23.45 -12.98 -1.08
CA PRO A 163 -23.72 -13.15 0.35
C PRO A 163 -22.45 -13.42 1.17
N GLU A 164 -22.41 -12.95 2.42
CA GLU A 164 -21.32 -13.22 3.38
C GLU A 164 -19.92 -12.71 2.97
N THR A 165 -19.87 -11.74 2.08
CA THR A 165 -18.61 -11.22 1.55
C THR A 165 -18.08 -10.06 2.37
N ARG A 166 -16.79 -10.08 2.70
CA ARG A 166 -16.14 -8.92 3.32
C ARG A 166 -15.80 -7.89 2.25
N LEU A 167 -16.50 -6.76 2.26
CA LEU A 167 -16.31 -5.67 1.31
C LEU A 167 -15.23 -4.68 1.75
N ILE A 168 -14.29 -4.38 0.86
CA ILE A 168 -13.21 -3.43 1.08
C ILE A 168 -13.15 -2.43 -0.07
N ARG A 169 -13.50 -1.18 0.21
CA ARG A 169 -13.44 -0.09 -0.77
C ARG A 169 -12.00 0.38 -0.94
N LEU A 170 -11.52 0.39 -2.18
CA LEU A 170 -10.20 0.87 -2.55
C LEU A 170 -10.32 2.12 -3.42
N ARG A 171 -9.45 3.09 -3.17
CA ARG A 171 -9.27 4.27 -4.02
C ARG A 171 -7.88 4.22 -4.63
N ARG A 172 -7.79 4.34 -5.95
CA ARG A 172 -6.54 4.37 -6.70
C ARG A 172 -6.55 5.55 -7.66
N VAL A 173 -5.36 5.86 -8.13
CA VAL A 173 -5.09 6.82 -9.19
C VAL A 173 -4.36 6.01 -10.24
N ASP A 174 -4.87 6.00 -11.46
CA ASP A 174 -4.17 5.37 -12.59
C ASP A 174 -3.03 6.24 -13.09
N ASP A 175 -2.35 5.77 -14.13
CA ASP A 175 -1.18 6.44 -14.68
C ASP A 175 -1.55 7.78 -15.35
N GLU A 176 -2.81 7.97 -15.72
CA GLU A 176 -3.37 9.22 -16.28
C GLU A 176 -3.84 10.21 -15.20
N GLY A 177 -3.80 9.81 -13.93
CA GLY A 177 -4.25 10.65 -12.82
C GLY A 177 -5.74 10.54 -12.50
N HIS A 178 -6.49 9.67 -13.18
CA HIS A 178 -7.90 9.46 -12.93
C HIS A 178 -8.14 8.64 -11.66
N ARG A 179 -9.15 9.04 -10.89
CA ARG A 179 -9.52 8.37 -9.64
C ARG A 179 -10.38 7.16 -9.92
N ILE A 180 -9.81 5.97 -9.81
CA ILE A 180 -10.54 4.71 -9.91
C ILE A 180 -11.05 4.30 -8.52
N ARG A 181 -12.35 4.01 -8.44
CA ARG A 181 -13.01 3.45 -7.25
C ARG A 181 -13.23 1.96 -7.48
N LEU A 182 -12.72 1.15 -6.58
CA LEU A 182 -12.79 -0.30 -6.67
C LEU A 182 -13.42 -0.88 -5.40
N THR A 183 -14.10 -1.99 -5.55
CA THR A 183 -14.59 -2.80 -4.44
C THR A 183 -13.89 -4.15 -4.47
N LEU A 184 -13.36 -4.57 -3.33
CA LEU A 184 -12.76 -5.88 -3.14
C LEU A 184 -13.68 -6.72 -2.27
N GLU A 185 -14.07 -7.85 -2.82
CA GLU A 185 -14.89 -8.90 -2.23
C GLU A 185 -13.98 -10.05 -1.80
N LEU A 186 -14.04 -10.45 -0.53
CA LEU A 186 -13.32 -11.61 -0.03
C LEU A 186 -14.32 -12.67 0.46
N ILE A 187 -14.30 -13.81 -0.22
CA ILE A 187 -15.24 -14.92 -0.05
C ILE A 187 -14.47 -16.11 0.50
N ARG A 188 -15.02 -16.74 1.54
CA ARG A 188 -14.50 -17.99 2.13
C ARG A 188 -15.28 -19.17 1.57
N ASN A 189 -14.58 -20.25 1.21
CA ASN A 189 -15.16 -21.49 0.68
C ASN A 189 -16.25 -21.21 -0.37
N PRO A 190 -15.93 -20.42 -1.42
CA PRO A 190 -16.90 -19.95 -2.40
C PRO A 190 -17.80 -21.05 -2.95
N TYR A 191 -17.23 -22.19 -3.35
CA TYR A 191 -17.99 -23.28 -3.95
C TYR A 191 -19.08 -23.83 -3.02
N SER A 192 -18.77 -24.07 -1.74
CA SER A 192 -19.75 -24.64 -0.80
C SER A 192 -20.85 -23.64 -0.43
N ARG A 193 -20.64 -22.34 -0.65
CA ARG A 193 -21.59 -21.28 -0.25
C ARG A 193 -22.43 -20.75 -1.41
N LEU A 194 -21.95 -20.91 -2.63
CA LEU A 194 -22.51 -20.27 -3.83
C LEU A 194 -22.65 -21.28 -4.98
N SER A 195 -22.79 -22.57 -4.68
CA SER A 195 -22.89 -23.64 -5.66
C SER A 195 -24.01 -23.41 -6.68
N GLU A 196 -25.15 -22.86 -6.24
CA GLU A 196 -26.30 -22.52 -7.09
C GLU A 196 -25.98 -21.43 -8.13
N GLN A 197 -24.98 -20.59 -7.88
CA GLN A 197 -24.54 -19.50 -8.76
C GLN A 197 -23.25 -19.85 -9.53
N SER A 198 -22.81 -21.12 -9.45
CA SER A 198 -21.50 -21.55 -9.93
C SER A 198 -21.26 -21.20 -11.40
N ASP A 199 -22.22 -21.48 -12.29
CA ASP A 199 -22.01 -21.27 -13.73
C ASP A 199 -21.97 -19.79 -14.11
N GLU A 200 -22.79 -18.96 -13.46
CA GLU A 200 -22.76 -17.51 -13.66
C GLU A 200 -21.43 -16.91 -13.18
N ILE A 201 -20.97 -17.30 -11.98
CA ILE A 201 -19.72 -16.79 -11.42
C ILE A 201 -18.52 -17.27 -12.23
N VAL A 202 -18.50 -18.54 -12.65
CA VAL A 202 -17.43 -19.06 -13.51
C VAL A 202 -17.42 -18.34 -14.86
N ALA A 203 -18.58 -18.03 -15.43
CA ALA A 203 -18.66 -17.22 -16.65
C ALA A 203 -18.12 -15.79 -16.45
N ASP A 204 -18.45 -15.14 -15.33
CA ASP A 204 -17.90 -13.83 -14.97
C ASP A 204 -16.38 -13.85 -14.81
N LEU A 205 -15.86 -14.86 -14.09
CA LEU A 205 -14.43 -15.06 -13.90
C LEU A 205 -13.72 -15.37 -15.23
N PHE A 206 -14.35 -16.14 -16.12
CA PHE A 206 -13.84 -16.38 -17.46
C PHE A 206 -13.73 -15.10 -18.28
N ARG A 207 -14.76 -14.25 -18.29
CA ARG A 207 -14.69 -12.95 -18.97
C ARG A 207 -13.54 -12.09 -18.44
N ALA A 208 -13.36 -12.03 -17.13
CA ALA A 208 -12.23 -11.32 -16.53
C ALA A 208 -10.86 -11.96 -16.86
N PHE A 209 -10.81 -13.29 -17.01
CA PHE A 209 -9.63 -14.03 -17.43
C PHE A 209 -9.27 -13.74 -18.89
N ALA A 210 -10.23 -13.88 -19.81
CA ALA A 210 -10.07 -13.59 -21.22
C ALA A 210 -9.58 -12.15 -21.43
N ASN A 211 -10.26 -11.15 -20.84
CA ASN A 211 -9.86 -9.74 -20.94
C ASN A 211 -8.44 -9.47 -20.40
N ALA A 212 -7.96 -10.27 -19.44
CA ALA A 212 -6.62 -10.11 -18.89
C ALA A 212 -5.53 -10.77 -19.74
N TRP A 213 -5.87 -11.83 -20.48
CA TRP A 213 -4.89 -12.72 -21.13
C TRP A 213 -4.92 -12.67 -22.66
N GLU A 214 -6.06 -12.42 -23.31
CA GLU A 214 -6.14 -12.34 -24.77
C GLU A 214 -5.23 -11.25 -25.33
N ALA A 215 -5.14 -10.12 -24.64
CA ALA A 215 -4.20 -9.05 -24.96
C ALA A 215 -2.72 -9.46 -24.84
N VAL A 216 -2.42 -10.48 -24.02
CA VAL A 216 -1.07 -11.00 -23.79
C VAL A 216 -0.73 -12.08 -24.81
N VAL A 217 -1.67 -12.99 -25.10
CA VAL A 217 -1.45 -14.12 -26.01
C VAL A 217 -1.73 -13.80 -27.47
N GLY A 218 -2.35 -12.66 -27.77
CA GLY A 218 -2.65 -12.24 -29.15
C GLY A 218 -3.69 -13.10 -29.86
N ARG A 219 -4.49 -13.89 -29.13
CA ARG A 219 -5.53 -14.77 -29.66
C ARG A 219 -6.69 -14.93 -28.68
N GLU A 220 -7.84 -15.32 -29.21
CA GLU A 220 -9.00 -15.70 -28.40
C GLU A 220 -8.72 -16.98 -27.60
N LEU A 221 -9.22 -17.03 -26.38
CA LEU A 221 -9.09 -18.19 -25.50
C LEU A 221 -10.21 -19.20 -25.74
N GLU A 222 -9.87 -20.49 -25.78
CA GLU A 222 -10.86 -21.57 -25.93
C GLU A 222 -11.78 -21.63 -24.69
N GLU A 223 -13.02 -21.15 -24.86
CA GLU A 223 -13.96 -20.93 -23.75
C GLU A 223 -14.20 -22.21 -22.92
N GLY A 224 -14.39 -23.36 -23.57
CA GLY A 224 -14.65 -24.64 -22.89
C GLY A 224 -13.52 -25.05 -21.96
N PHE A 225 -12.29 -25.09 -22.49
CA PHE A 225 -11.09 -25.39 -21.72
C PHE A 225 -10.90 -24.42 -20.54
N TYR A 226 -10.94 -23.10 -20.79
CA TYR A 226 -10.62 -22.11 -19.76
C TYR A 226 -11.73 -21.94 -18.71
N LYS A 227 -13.01 -22.08 -19.06
CA LYS A 227 -14.09 -22.17 -18.06
C LYS A 227 -13.90 -23.37 -17.16
N ASN A 228 -13.53 -24.53 -17.71
CA ASN A 228 -13.25 -25.72 -16.90
C ASN A 228 -12.04 -25.50 -15.99
N TYR A 229 -10.95 -24.93 -16.53
CA TYR A 229 -9.76 -24.59 -15.74
C TYR A 229 -10.10 -23.64 -14.57
N ILE A 230 -10.87 -22.58 -14.82
CA ILE A 230 -11.30 -21.63 -13.78
C ILE A 230 -12.19 -22.32 -12.74
N ARG A 231 -13.15 -23.14 -13.18
CA ARG A 231 -14.03 -23.91 -12.31
C ARG A 231 -13.23 -24.81 -11.36
N GLU A 232 -12.27 -25.56 -11.88
CA GLU A 232 -11.50 -26.51 -11.08
C GLU A 232 -10.44 -25.82 -10.20
N LYS A 233 -9.72 -24.81 -10.73
CA LYS A 233 -8.58 -24.21 -10.03
C LYS A 233 -8.94 -23.01 -9.14
N TYR A 234 -9.89 -22.17 -9.55
CA TYR A 234 -10.22 -20.92 -8.86
C TYR A 234 -11.55 -20.96 -8.09
N TRP A 235 -12.44 -21.90 -8.43
CA TRP A 235 -13.76 -21.97 -7.83
C TRP A 235 -13.92 -23.15 -6.87
N LYS A 236 -13.92 -24.39 -7.38
CA LYS A 236 -14.17 -25.61 -6.59
C LYS A 236 -13.17 -25.83 -5.47
N LYS A 237 -11.87 -25.65 -5.76
CA LYS A 237 -10.78 -25.88 -4.79
C LYS A 237 -10.44 -24.67 -3.93
N ALA A 238 -11.08 -23.52 -4.14
CA ALA A 238 -10.72 -22.32 -3.42
C ALA A 238 -11.21 -22.39 -1.96
N GLU A 239 -10.27 -22.29 -1.03
CA GLU A 239 -10.54 -21.98 0.37
C GLU A 239 -10.90 -20.49 0.52
N LYS A 240 -10.27 -19.64 -0.32
CA LYS A 240 -10.57 -18.20 -0.40
C LYS A 240 -10.54 -17.70 -1.83
N LEU A 241 -11.50 -16.85 -2.17
CA LEU A 241 -11.55 -16.13 -3.43
C LEU A 241 -11.67 -14.64 -3.15
N ALA A 242 -10.79 -13.87 -3.78
CA ALA A 242 -10.81 -12.42 -3.76
C ALA A 242 -11.27 -11.94 -5.15
N ILE A 243 -12.37 -11.20 -5.21
CA ILE A 243 -12.90 -10.60 -6.45
C ILE A 243 -12.76 -9.08 -6.38
N LEU A 244 -12.19 -8.49 -7.41
CA LEU A 244 -12.03 -7.05 -7.57
C LEU A 244 -13.05 -6.55 -8.60
N ARG A 245 -13.92 -5.62 -8.19
CA ARG A 245 -14.90 -4.97 -9.07
C ARG A 245 -14.67 -3.47 -9.19
N ARG A 246 -15.17 -2.89 -10.27
CA ARG A 246 -15.36 -1.43 -10.36
C ARG A 246 -16.54 -1.03 -9.46
N ALA A 247 -16.33 -0.06 -8.58
CA ALA A 247 -17.38 0.37 -7.64
C ALA A 247 -18.61 0.93 -8.38
N GLY A 248 -19.82 0.54 -7.96
CA GLY A 248 -21.06 0.91 -8.66
C GLY A 248 -21.37 0.04 -9.88
N SER A 249 -20.63 -1.04 -10.13
CA SER A 249 -20.86 -1.94 -11.26
C SER A 249 -20.64 -3.40 -10.89
N ASN A 250 -21.16 -4.31 -11.72
CA ASN A 250 -20.91 -5.75 -11.58
C ASN A 250 -19.68 -6.22 -12.38
N GLU A 251 -18.94 -5.31 -13.02
CA GLU A 251 -17.75 -5.64 -13.80
C GLU A 251 -16.62 -6.18 -12.90
N ILE A 252 -16.20 -7.43 -13.12
CA ILE A 252 -15.02 -8.02 -12.47
C ILE A 252 -13.77 -7.53 -13.22
N LEU A 253 -12.94 -6.76 -12.53
CA LEU A 253 -11.65 -6.27 -13.01
C LEU A 253 -10.48 -7.16 -12.60
N GLY A 254 -10.73 -8.21 -11.82
CA GLY A 254 -9.72 -9.19 -11.49
C GLY A 254 -10.11 -10.06 -10.32
N PHE A 255 -9.35 -11.12 -10.12
CA PHE A 255 -9.56 -12.05 -9.02
C PHE A 255 -8.27 -12.78 -8.65
N ALA A 256 -8.23 -13.33 -7.45
CA ALA A 256 -7.17 -14.22 -6.99
C ALA A 256 -7.78 -15.26 -6.07
N ALA A 257 -7.27 -16.49 -6.12
CA ALA A 257 -7.72 -17.56 -5.25
C ALA A 257 -6.57 -18.16 -4.44
N MET A 258 -6.93 -18.67 -3.27
CA MET A 258 -6.10 -19.50 -2.44
C MET A 258 -6.79 -20.84 -2.22
N THR A 259 -6.08 -21.93 -2.49
CA THR A 259 -6.54 -23.30 -2.21
C THR A 259 -5.88 -23.78 -0.93
N ARG A 260 -6.51 -24.77 -0.29
CA ARG A 260 -5.93 -25.56 0.79
C ARG A 260 -5.74 -26.97 0.25
N GLU A 261 -4.51 -27.44 0.26
CA GLU A 261 -4.14 -28.82 -0.02
C GLU A 261 -3.76 -29.49 1.31
N GLU A 262 -3.77 -30.82 1.34
CA GLU A 262 -3.30 -31.59 2.49
C GLU A 262 -2.21 -32.56 2.00
N ILE A 263 -1.04 -32.48 2.62
CA ILE A 263 0.11 -33.34 2.29
C ILE A 263 0.60 -33.94 3.59
N ASN A 264 0.58 -35.28 3.66
CA ASN A 264 0.94 -36.05 4.85
C ASN A 264 0.16 -35.62 6.11
N GLY A 265 -1.12 -35.26 5.96
CA GLY A 265 -1.97 -34.80 7.06
C GLY A 265 -1.80 -33.31 7.43
N GLU A 266 -0.83 -32.62 6.83
CA GLU A 266 -0.54 -31.22 7.15
C GLU A 266 -1.18 -30.27 6.12
N PRO A 267 -1.82 -29.16 6.57
CA PRO A 267 -2.46 -28.23 5.67
C PRO A 267 -1.43 -27.35 4.95
N LEU A 268 -1.56 -27.24 3.63
CA LEU A 268 -0.74 -26.39 2.79
C LEU A 268 -1.60 -25.37 2.03
N PHE A 269 -1.22 -24.09 2.07
CA PHE A 269 -1.98 -23.04 1.43
C PHE A 269 -1.32 -22.62 0.12
N CYS A 270 -2.06 -22.68 -0.98
CA CYS A 270 -1.48 -22.47 -2.31
C CYS A 270 -2.17 -21.31 -3.01
N LEU A 271 -1.40 -20.37 -3.59
CA LEU A 271 -1.97 -19.31 -4.43
C LEU A 271 -2.20 -19.84 -5.84
N ALA A 272 -3.46 -19.93 -6.27
CA ALA A 272 -3.86 -20.50 -7.57
C ALA A 272 -3.57 -19.59 -8.77
N GLY A 273 -3.18 -18.34 -8.52
CA GLY A 273 -2.88 -17.32 -9.53
C GLY A 273 -3.63 -16.02 -9.26
N THR A 274 -3.27 -14.97 -9.99
CA THR A 274 -3.94 -13.67 -9.89
C THR A 274 -4.17 -13.11 -11.28
N VAL A 275 -5.42 -12.78 -11.55
CA VAL A 275 -5.91 -12.27 -12.82
C VAL A 275 -6.30 -10.82 -12.61
N LEU A 276 -5.82 -9.92 -13.47
CA LEU A 276 -6.14 -8.50 -13.41
C LEU A 276 -6.37 -7.96 -14.82
N HIS A 277 -7.50 -7.28 -15.00
CA HIS A 277 -7.81 -6.54 -16.20
C HIS A 277 -6.72 -5.47 -16.47
N PRO A 278 -6.31 -5.24 -17.73
CA PRO A 278 -5.24 -4.29 -18.09
C PRO A 278 -5.41 -2.91 -17.45
N VAL A 279 -6.64 -2.37 -17.45
CA VAL A 279 -6.97 -1.05 -16.85
C VAL A 279 -6.62 -0.90 -15.36
N VAL A 280 -6.43 -2.00 -14.63
CA VAL A 280 -6.04 -1.98 -13.21
C VAL A 280 -4.68 -2.62 -12.94
N GLN A 281 -3.96 -3.01 -13.98
CA GLN A 281 -2.55 -3.35 -13.89
C GLN A 281 -1.74 -2.08 -13.54
N GLY A 282 -0.50 -2.24 -13.08
CA GLY A 282 0.30 -1.11 -12.56
C GLY A 282 -0.09 -0.63 -11.15
N LEU A 283 -1.37 -0.72 -10.75
CA LEU A 283 -1.93 -0.23 -9.47
C LEU A 283 -1.52 -1.04 -8.21
N ARG A 284 -0.59 -1.98 -8.36
CA ARG A 284 -0.11 -2.91 -7.31
C ARG A 284 -1.22 -3.76 -6.67
N LEU A 285 -2.29 -4.03 -7.41
CA LEU A 285 -3.43 -4.78 -6.89
C LEU A 285 -3.14 -6.28 -6.74
N SER A 286 -2.30 -6.87 -7.59
CA SER A 286 -1.94 -8.30 -7.50
C SER A 286 -1.32 -8.64 -6.14
N VAL A 287 -0.32 -7.85 -5.75
CA VAL A 287 0.32 -7.93 -4.44
C VAL A 287 -0.71 -7.71 -3.32
N LYS A 288 -1.62 -6.75 -3.48
CA LYS A 288 -2.62 -6.44 -2.45
C LYS A 288 -3.64 -7.56 -2.26
N LEU A 289 -4.12 -8.17 -3.34
CA LEU A 289 -5.06 -9.30 -3.33
C LEU A 289 -4.42 -10.51 -2.64
N ASN A 290 -3.23 -10.92 -3.09
CA ASN A 290 -2.51 -12.05 -2.51
C ASN A 290 -2.19 -11.83 -1.03
N GLN A 291 -1.73 -10.63 -0.65
CA GLN A 291 -1.51 -10.31 0.76
C GLN A 291 -2.77 -10.43 1.62
N MET A 292 -3.93 -10.07 1.07
CA MET A 292 -5.19 -10.15 1.81
C MET A 292 -5.67 -11.59 1.95
N LEU A 293 -5.55 -12.40 0.89
CA LEU A 293 -5.81 -13.84 0.95
C LEU A 293 -4.95 -14.51 2.03
N VAL A 294 -3.63 -14.28 1.99
CA VAL A 294 -2.67 -14.87 2.94
C VAL A 294 -2.93 -14.42 4.37
N VAL A 295 -3.14 -13.12 4.60
CA VAL A 295 -3.43 -12.59 5.95
C VAL A 295 -4.73 -13.17 6.50
N GLU A 296 -5.76 -13.30 5.66
CA GLU A 296 -7.03 -13.86 6.10
C GLU A 296 -6.91 -15.36 6.38
N ALA A 297 -6.21 -16.11 5.53
CA ALA A 297 -5.95 -17.54 5.76
C ALA A 297 -5.15 -17.76 7.05
N TRP A 298 -4.10 -16.97 7.28
CA TRP A 298 -3.33 -17.03 8.52
C TRP A 298 -4.20 -16.71 9.73
N ARG A 299 -5.01 -15.65 9.70
CA ARG A 299 -5.88 -15.30 10.84
C ARG A 299 -6.83 -16.42 11.22
N GLN A 300 -7.36 -17.12 10.24
CA GLN A 300 -8.35 -18.18 10.47
C GLN A 300 -7.71 -19.49 10.90
N ASN A 301 -6.49 -19.78 10.45
CA ASN A 301 -5.84 -21.06 10.67
C ASN A 301 -4.67 -21.01 11.67
N ALA A 302 -4.26 -19.83 12.15
CA ALA A 302 -3.06 -19.65 12.98
C ALA A 302 -3.01 -20.58 14.21
N HIS A 303 -4.17 -20.88 14.81
CA HIS A 303 -4.26 -21.78 15.96
C HIS A 303 -4.03 -23.25 15.60
N LEU A 304 -4.35 -23.66 14.37
CA LEU A 304 -4.18 -25.03 13.88
C LEU A 304 -2.76 -25.31 13.40
N ILE A 305 -2.04 -24.27 12.96
CA ILE A 305 -0.75 -24.38 12.26
C ILE A 305 0.43 -23.83 13.08
N GLY A 306 0.31 -23.82 14.41
CA GLY A 306 1.36 -23.31 15.31
C GLY A 306 1.78 -21.86 15.03
N GLY A 307 0.87 -21.04 14.50
CA GLY A 307 1.11 -19.65 14.15
C GLY A 307 1.89 -19.41 12.84
N LYS A 308 2.23 -20.46 12.08
CA LYS A 308 2.94 -20.39 10.80
C LYS A 308 2.10 -21.01 9.67
N LEU A 309 1.69 -20.21 8.71
CA LEU A 309 0.96 -20.66 7.54
C LEU A 309 1.94 -21.10 6.45
N PRO A 310 2.07 -22.41 6.16
CA PRO A 310 2.90 -22.88 5.07
C PRO A 310 2.25 -22.49 3.74
N LEU A 311 2.98 -21.72 2.95
CA LEU A 311 2.49 -21.11 1.72
C LEU A 311 3.29 -21.65 0.53
N VAL A 312 2.58 -22.04 -0.53
CA VAL A 312 3.17 -22.31 -1.85
C VAL A 312 2.61 -21.36 -2.90
N VAL A 313 3.49 -20.91 -3.78
CA VAL A 313 3.17 -19.99 -4.87
C VAL A 313 3.83 -20.51 -6.14
N ARG A 314 3.07 -20.54 -7.24
CA ARG A 314 3.63 -20.83 -8.57
C ARG A 314 3.63 -19.56 -9.42
N THR A 315 4.78 -19.18 -9.99
CA THR A 315 4.85 -17.93 -10.77
C THR A 315 6.06 -17.86 -11.70
N ALA A 316 5.87 -17.21 -12.86
CA ALA A 316 6.95 -16.73 -13.72
C ALA A 316 7.42 -15.32 -13.30
N SER A 317 6.62 -14.59 -12.51
CA SER A 317 6.82 -13.14 -12.30
C SER A 317 7.91 -12.84 -11.26
N PRO A 318 9.02 -12.16 -11.63
CA PRO A 318 10.01 -11.68 -10.66
C PRO A 318 9.38 -10.81 -9.57
N ARG A 319 8.37 -10.01 -9.93
CA ARG A 319 7.64 -9.15 -8.99
C ARG A 319 6.91 -9.93 -7.90
N VAL A 320 6.34 -11.09 -8.23
CA VAL A 320 5.70 -11.98 -7.25
C VAL A 320 6.77 -12.58 -6.36
N LEU A 321 7.80 -13.22 -6.92
CA LEU A 321 8.91 -13.80 -6.16
C LEU A 321 9.54 -12.79 -5.18
N GLY A 322 9.89 -11.59 -5.66
CA GLY A 322 10.47 -10.53 -4.82
C GLY A 322 9.52 -9.99 -3.75
N SER A 323 8.20 -10.13 -3.93
CA SER A 323 7.21 -9.74 -2.93
C SER A 323 7.12 -10.72 -1.75
N LEU A 324 7.52 -11.98 -1.97
CA LEU A 324 7.55 -13.06 -0.97
C LEU A 324 8.81 -13.02 -0.08
N GLY A 325 9.80 -12.17 -0.38
CA GLY A 325 11.03 -12.04 0.42
C GLY A 325 10.86 -11.88 1.95
N PRO A 326 9.75 -11.35 2.50
CA PRO A 326 9.52 -11.34 3.95
C PRO A 326 9.17 -12.68 4.59
N LEU A 327 8.78 -13.71 3.81
CA LEU A 327 8.45 -15.04 4.32
C LEU A 327 9.64 -15.67 5.05
N GLU A 328 9.35 -16.52 6.02
CA GLU A 328 10.36 -17.36 6.67
C GLU A 328 10.59 -18.62 5.82
N ASN A 329 11.79 -19.20 5.89
CA ASN A 329 12.15 -20.42 5.16
C ASN A 329 11.80 -20.39 3.66
N LEU A 330 11.95 -19.22 3.03
CA LEU A 330 11.63 -19.04 1.62
C LEU A 330 12.56 -19.89 0.74
N PHE A 331 11.99 -20.69 -0.17
CA PHE A 331 12.74 -21.42 -1.19
C PHE A 331 11.96 -21.45 -2.52
N PRO A 332 12.57 -21.13 -3.67
CA PRO A 332 13.93 -20.59 -3.82
C PRO A 332 14.04 -19.19 -3.25
N ASN A 333 15.25 -18.82 -2.78
CA ASN A 333 15.51 -17.48 -2.23
C ASN A 333 16.50 -16.71 -3.11
N PRO A 334 16.02 -15.76 -3.94
CA PRO A 334 16.90 -15.00 -4.83
C PRO A 334 17.86 -14.05 -4.10
N LEU A 335 17.67 -13.83 -2.79
CA LEU A 335 18.55 -12.98 -1.99
C LEU A 335 19.65 -13.76 -1.29
N VAL A 336 19.50 -15.08 -1.21
CA VAL A 336 20.47 -16.02 -0.64
C VAL A 336 20.46 -17.28 -1.52
N PRO A 337 20.93 -17.19 -2.79
CA PRO A 337 20.84 -18.29 -3.75
C PRO A 337 21.65 -19.52 -3.32
N GLU A 338 22.68 -19.33 -2.49
CA GLU A 338 23.49 -20.42 -1.93
C GLU A 338 22.82 -21.14 -0.75
N ALA A 339 21.66 -20.66 -0.27
CA ALA A 339 20.93 -21.35 0.78
C ALA A 339 20.49 -22.73 0.27
N LYS A 340 21.13 -23.78 0.80
CA LYS A 340 20.80 -25.16 0.42
C LYS A 340 19.35 -25.46 0.83
N PRO A 341 18.51 -25.90 -0.11
CA PRO A 341 17.16 -26.30 0.24
C PRO A 341 17.15 -27.47 1.21
N GLU A 342 16.23 -27.43 2.17
CA GLU A 342 15.91 -28.59 3.01
C GLU A 342 15.35 -29.72 2.15
N PRO A 343 15.86 -30.96 2.23
CA PRO A 343 15.40 -32.08 1.40
C PRO A 343 13.89 -32.31 1.44
N GLU A 344 13.27 -32.15 2.62
CA GLU A 344 11.83 -32.28 2.83
C GLU A 344 11.03 -31.25 2.01
N ARG A 345 11.55 -30.03 1.91
CA ARG A 345 10.92 -28.94 1.15
C ARG A 345 11.02 -29.18 -0.36
N ILE A 346 12.12 -29.75 -0.82
CA ILE A 346 12.27 -30.17 -2.22
C ILE A 346 11.28 -31.29 -2.54
N ALA A 347 11.20 -32.31 -1.68
CA ALA A 347 10.28 -33.43 -1.86
C ALA A 347 8.81 -32.95 -1.90
N LEU A 348 8.44 -32.03 -1.00
CA LEU A 348 7.13 -31.38 -1.00
C LEU A 348 6.83 -30.68 -2.34
N LEU A 349 7.77 -29.88 -2.85
CA LEU A 349 7.58 -29.13 -4.09
C LEU A 349 7.56 -30.05 -5.31
N ALA A 350 8.34 -31.13 -5.31
CA ALA A 350 8.33 -32.15 -6.34
C ALA A 350 6.99 -32.92 -6.38
N ASP A 351 6.46 -33.34 -5.23
CA ASP A 351 5.13 -33.98 -5.13
C ASP A 351 4.03 -33.02 -5.63
N LEU A 352 4.06 -31.76 -5.20
CA LEU A 352 3.13 -30.74 -5.71
C LEU A 352 3.25 -30.52 -7.21
N ALA A 353 4.48 -30.48 -7.76
CA ALA A 353 4.72 -30.31 -9.19
C ALA A 353 4.06 -31.46 -9.98
N ALA A 354 4.27 -32.69 -9.53
CA ALA A 354 3.69 -33.90 -10.13
C ALA A 354 2.15 -33.91 -10.06
N ARG A 355 1.55 -33.41 -8.98
CA ARG A 355 0.08 -33.30 -8.84
C ARG A 355 -0.51 -32.18 -9.68
N TRP A 356 0.15 -31.02 -9.74
CA TRP A 356 -0.39 -29.83 -10.40
C TRP A 356 -0.27 -29.88 -11.90
N THR A 357 0.82 -30.46 -12.40
CA THR A 357 1.11 -30.66 -13.81
C THR A 357 1.76 -32.03 -14.01
N PRO A 358 0.95 -33.11 -14.01
CA PRO A 358 1.44 -34.47 -14.18
C PRO A 358 2.25 -34.63 -15.48
N GLY A 359 3.34 -35.39 -15.39
CA GLY A 359 4.21 -35.69 -16.54
C GLY A 359 5.16 -34.57 -16.98
N LEU A 360 5.20 -33.44 -16.27
CA LEU A 360 6.18 -32.38 -16.52
C LEU A 360 7.42 -32.53 -15.63
N GLU A 361 8.57 -32.11 -16.16
CA GLU A 361 9.84 -32.11 -15.44
C GLU A 361 9.82 -31.06 -14.31
N PHE A 362 10.43 -31.43 -13.17
CA PHE A 362 10.69 -30.55 -12.05
C PHE A 362 12.19 -30.46 -11.77
N ASP A 363 12.78 -29.28 -12.00
CA ASP A 363 14.17 -28.98 -11.63
C ASP A 363 14.23 -28.63 -10.14
N SER A 364 14.63 -29.60 -9.33
CA SER A 364 14.71 -29.49 -7.87
C SER A 364 15.75 -28.49 -7.37
N ARG A 365 16.78 -28.16 -8.17
CA ARG A 365 17.87 -27.26 -7.76
C ARG A 365 17.36 -25.84 -7.56
N PHE A 366 16.50 -25.38 -8.47
CA PHE A 366 15.94 -24.04 -8.47
C PHE A 366 14.43 -24.02 -8.23
N SER A 367 13.84 -25.20 -8.02
CA SER A 367 12.40 -25.41 -7.86
C SER A 367 11.60 -24.84 -9.04
N VAL A 368 11.91 -25.33 -10.23
CA VAL A 368 11.28 -24.90 -11.48
C VAL A 368 10.46 -26.06 -12.04
N SER A 369 9.19 -25.81 -12.32
CA SER A 369 8.36 -26.71 -13.11
C SER A 369 8.45 -26.29 -14.56
N ARG A 370 9.03 -27.17 -15.40
CA ARG A 370 9.34 -26.88 -16.80
C ARG A 370 8.10 -26.98 -17.68
N ALA A 371 7.98 -26.09 -18.67
CA ALA A 371 6.86 -26.06 -19.62
C ALA A 371 5.45 -26.02 -18.98
N ALA A 372 5.39 -25.48 -17.77
CA ALA A 372 4.21 -25.49 -16.92
C ALA A 372 3.04 -24.68 -17.49
N LEU A 373 3.31 -23.50 -18.06
CA LEU A 373 2.29 -22.65 -18.65
C LEU A 373 1.87 -23.17 -20.03
N THR A 374 2.84 -23.58 -20.85
CA THR A 374 2.60 -24.05 -22.21
C THR A 374 1.79 -25.34 -22.22
N LYS A 375 2.18 -26.33 -21.40
CA LYS A 375 1.50 -27.64 -21.36
C LYS A 375 0.42 -27.74 -20.28
N GLY A 376 0.56 -27.01 -19.18
CA GLY A 376 -0.36 -27.11 -18.04
C GLY A 376 -1.48 -26.07 -17.98
N VAL A 377 -1.36 -24.97 -18.73
CA VAL A 377 -2.33 -23.86 -18.72
C VAL A 377 -2.75 -23.45 -20.14
N GLY A 378 -2.85 -24.41 -21.06
CA GLY A 378 -3.44 -24.20 -22.39
C GLY A 378 -2.61 -23.32 -23.34
N GLY A 379 -1.28 -23.33 -23.21
CA GLY A 379 -0.41 -22.61 -24.13
C GLY A 379 -0.26 -21.12 -23.82
N LEU A 380 -0.34 -20.72 -22.54
CA LEU A 380 0.01 -19.35 -22.15
C LEU A 380 1.54 -19.19 -22.22
N ILE A 381 2.03 -18.23 -23.00
CA ILE A 381 3.46 -17.92 -23.10
C ILE A 381 3.64 -16.45 -22.71
N TYR A 382 4.70 -16.17 -21.95
CA TYR A 382 5.13 -14.80 -21.73
C TYR A 382 6.26 -14.48 -22.69
N GLU A 383 6.10 -13.43 -23.48
CA GLU A 383 7.26 -12.81 -24.11
C GLU A 383 8.12 -12.13 -23.04
N GLU A 384 9.44 -12.12 -23.20
CA GLU A 384 10.34 -11.52 -22.20
C GLU A 384 9.97 -10.04 -21.91
N GLY A 385 9.55 -9.29 -22.93
CA GLY A 385 9.10 -7.90 -22.80
C GLY A 385 7.83 -7.70 -21.96
N GLN A 386 7.05 -8.75 -21.74
CA GLN A 386 5.82 -8.72 -20.94
C GLN A 386 6.08 -9.07 -19.46
N VAL A 387 7.30 -9.51 -19.12
CA VAL A 387 7.65 -9.95 -17.77
C VAL A 387 7.67 -8.78 -16.79
N GLN A 388 6.85 -8.86 -15.74
CA GLN A 388 6.83 -7.84 -14.70
C GLN A 388 8.04 -7.93 -13.77
N HIS A 389 9.02 -7.07 -13.99
CA HIS A 389 10.22 -6.99 -13.16
C HIS A 389 9.96 -6.52 -11.72
N TYR A 390 10.83 -6.96 -10.82
CA TYR A 390 10.93 -6.45 -9.46
C TYR A 390 11.96 -5.34 -9.36
N ARG A 391 11.85 -4.51 -8.32
CA ARG A 391 12.77 -3.39 -8.08
C ARG A 391 14.20 -3.80 -7.71
N ASP A 392 14.39 -5.02 -7.21
CA ASP A 392 15.70 -5.52 -6.80
C ASP A 392 16.25 -6.36 -7.95
N ARG A 393 17.35 -5.89 -8.54
CA ARG A 393 17.94 -6.48 -9.75
C ARG A 393 18.30 -7.95 -9.55
N ARG A 394 18.76 -8.33 -8.36
CA ARG A 394 19.12 -9.72 -8.03
C ARG A 394 17.95 -10.70 -8.20
N VAL A 395 16.73 -10.25 -7.93
CA VAL A 395 15.53 -11.08 -8.15
C VAL A 395 15.28 -11.27 -9.63
N ASN A 396 15.48 -10.23 -10.44
CA ASN A 396 15.30 -10.31 -11.89
C ASN A 396 16.39 -11.17 -12.53
N ASP A 397 17.64 -11.01 -12.10
CA ASP A 397 18.78 -11.79 -12.57
C ASP A 397 18.57 -13.28 -12.24
N PHE A 398 18.21 -13.59 -10.99
CA PHE A 398 17.85 -14.95 -10.58
C PHE A 398 16.73 -15.56 -11.43
N CYS A 399 15.67 -14.81 -11.76
CA CYS A 399 14.62 -15.33 -12.62
C CYS A 399 15.11 -15.61 -14.04
N ARG A 400 15.89 -14.68 -14.65
CA ARG A 400 16.41 -14.82 -16.02
C ARG A 400 17.39 -15.98 -16.17
N GLU A 401 18.17 -16.26 -15.13
CA GLU A 401 19.14 -17.37 -15.14
C GLU A 401 18.48 -18.75 -15.04
N ASN A 402 17.25 -18.84 -14.52
CA ASN A 402 16.65 -20.12 -14.12
C ASN A 402 15.32 -20.45 -14.82
N LEU A 403 14.64 -19.46 -15.39
CA LEU A 403 13.39 -19.65 -16.14
C LEU A 403 13.61 -19.45 -17.63
N ASP A 404 13.10 -20.38 -18.43
CA ASP A 404 12.80 -20.14 -19.83
C ASP A 404 11.34 -19.67 -19.96
N TYR A 405 11.16 -18.36 -20.19
CA TYR A 405 9.83 -17.73 -20.30
C TYR A 405 9.06 -18.20 -21.53
N GLU A 406 9.76 -18.43 -22.65
CA GLU A 406 9.17 -18.85 -23.91
C GLU A 406 8.76 -20.33 -23.86
N ALA A 407 9.55 -21.15 -23.16
CA ALA A 407 9.16 -22.54 -22.86
C ALA A 407 7.96 -22.62 -21.90
N GLY A 408 7.67 -21.55 -21.14
CA GLY A 408 6.56 -21.48 -20.20
C GLY A 408 6.90 -22.03 -18.80
N ASP A 409 8.14 -21.84 -18.36
CA ASP A 409 8.60 -22.29 -17.06
C ASP A 409 7.97 -21.49 -15.90
N LEU A 410 7.78 -22.16 -14.77
CA LEU A 410 7.29 -21.54 -13.54
C LEU A 410 8.11 -21.96 -12.33
N PHE A 411 8.49 -20.99 -11.49
CA PHE A 411 8.97 -21.31 -10.16
C PHE A 411 7.84 -21.90 -9.32
N MET A 412 8.19 -22.87 -8.48
CA MET A 412 7.41 -23.30 -7.34
C MET A 412 8.11 -22.82 -6.07
N ILE A 413 7.45 -21.93 -5.35
CA ILE A 413 8.04 -21.22 -4.22
C ILE A 413 7.32 -21.65 -2.96
N SER A 414 8.04 -22.08 -1.94
CA SER A 414 7.50 -22.33 -0.60
C SER A 414 8.05 -21.34 0.42
N GLY A 415 7.29 -21.09 1.47
CA GLY A 415 7.74 -20.31 2.63
C GLY A 415 6.66 -20.21 3.68
N ASP A 416 7.04 -19.80 4.89
CA ASP A 416 6.14 -19.73 6.03
C ASP A 416 5.71 -18.30 6.29
N PHE A 417 4.39 -18.09 6.35
CA PHE A 417 3.80 -16.82 6.71
C PHE A 417 3.41 -16.79 8.19
N SER A 418 3.98 -15.84 8.94
CA SER A 418 3.81 -15.77 10.40
C SER A 418 3.51 -14.35 10.88
N ARG A 419 3.29 -14.20 12.19
CA ARG A 419 3.26 -12.87 12.84
C ARG A 419 4.55 -12.06 12.59
N ARG A 420 5.71 -12.72 12.54
CA ARG A 420 7.00 -12.09 12.24
C ARG A 420 7.05 -11.58 10.80
N THR A 421 6.47 -12.33 9.87
CA THR A 421 6.29 -11.90 8.48
C THR A 421 5.42 -10.65 8.38
N ILE A 422 4.27 -10.62 9.07
CA ILE A 422 3.38 -9.44 9.13
C ILE A 422 4.16 -8.21 9.62
N PHE A 423 4.94 -8.37 10.69
CA PHE A 423 5.76 -7.30 11.24
C PHE A 423 6.82 -6.81 10.26
N LYS A 424 7.57 -7.71 9.60
CA LYS A 424 8.54 -7.37 8.54
C LYS A 424 7.88 -6.59 7.40
N MET A 425 6.69 -7.01 6.97
CA MET A 425 5.93 -6.31 5.92
C MET A 425 5.48 -4.91 6.36
N PHE A 426 5.03 -4.78 7.61
CA PHE A 426 4.64 -3.50 8.20
C PHE A 426 5.82 -2.53 8.29
N LEU A 427 6.96 -2.98 8.82
CA LEU A 427 8.20 -2.21 8.85
C LEU A 427 8.62 -1.77 7.45
N LYS A 428 8.65 -2.69 6.47
CA LYS A 428 8.98 -2.39 5.07
C LYS A 428 8.05 -1.33 4.48
N LYS A 429 6.77 -1.30 4.90
CA LYS A 429 5.82 -0.26 4.49
C LYS A 429 6.14 1.08 5.11
N ILE A 430 6.40 1.14 6.43
CA ILE A 430 6.82 2.36 7.13
C ILE A 430 8.06 2.95 6.46
N PHE A 431 9.12 2.15 6.28
CA PHE A 431 10.38 2.57 5.66
C PHE A 431 10.28 3.03 4.21
N ARG A 432 9.18 2.71 3.51
CA ARG A 432 8.89 3.22 2.17
C ARG A 432 8.16 4.56 2.22
N THR A 433 7.30 4.77 3.22
CA THR A 433 6.52 5.99 3.38
C THR A 433 7.27 7.11 4.09
N THR A 434 8.16 6.81 5.03
CA THR A 434 8.79 7.82 5.90
C THR A 434 10.13 8.37 5.40
N GLY A 435 10.49 8.12 4.14
CA GLY A 435 11.71 8.68 3.52
C GLY A 435 13.02 8.17 4.16
N SER A 436 14.16 8.61 3.59
CA SER A 436 15.50 8.16 3.96
C SER A 436 15.95 8.55 5.38
N TRP A 437 15.30 9.54 6.00
CA TRP A 437 15.67 10.06 7.32
C TRP A 437 15.35 9.08 8.46
N TRP A 438 14.16 8.48 8.47
CA TRP A 438 13.77 7.46 9.45
C TRP A 438 14.57 6.15 9.30
N ARG A 439 15.06 5.83 8.10
CA ARG A 439 15.93 4.66 7.89
C ARG A 439 17.23 4.76 8.70
N ARG A 440 17.83 5.94 8.82
CA ARG A 440 19.09 6.10 9.58
C ARG A 440 18.85 5.97 11.09
N GLN A 441 17.78 6.59 11.59
CA GLN A 441 17.44 6.52 13.02
C GLN A 441 17.05 5.11 13.46
N PHE A 442 16.28 4.39 12.64
CA PHE A 442 15.87 3.03 13.00
C PHE A 442 16.99 2.00 12.85
N ILE A 443 17.93 2.17 11.91
CA ILE A 443 19.13 1.31 11.84
C ILE A 443 19.96 1.46 13.11
N ASN A 444 20.10 2.68 13.64
CA ASN A 444 20.81 2.92 14.89
C ASN A 444 20.09 2.29 16.09
N VAL A 445 18.76 2.42 16.17
CA VAL A 445 17.95 1.81 17.25
C VAL A 445 17.93 0.28 17.15
N HIS A 446 17.83 -0.29 15.95
CA HIS A 446 17.87 -1.73 15.77
C HIS A 446 19.26 -2.30 16.08
N ARG A 447 20.35 -1.64 15.65
CA ARG A 447 21.72 -2.05 16.02
C ARG A 447 21.90 -2.05 17.53
N TRP A 448 21.39 -1.02 18.19
CA TRP A 448 21.41 -0.89 19.65
C TRP A 448 20.63 -2.03 20.34
N LEU A 449 19.42 -2.35 19.85
CA LEU A 449 18.62 -3.45 20.40
C LEU A 449 19.24 -4.83 20.19
N THR A 450 19.89 -5.10 19.04
CA THR A 450 20.60 -6.37 18.79
C THR A 450 21.96 -6.49 19.46
N GLN A 451 22.43 -5.43 20.14
CA GLN A 451 23.65 -5.49 20.97
C GLN A 451 23.31 -5.72 22.45
N ILE A 452 22.04 -5.54 22.83
CA ILE A 452 21.56 -5.66 24.21
C ILE A 452 20.87 -7.02 24.45
N PHE A 453 20.39 -7.66 23.38
CA PHE A 453 19.83 -9.00 23.36
C PHE A 453 20.61 -9.84 22.36
#